data_AF-A0A4Y2S861-F1
#
_entry.id   AF-A0A4Y2S861-F1
#
_cell.length_a   1.000
_cell.length_b   1.000
_cell.length_c   1.000
_cell.angle_alpha   90.00
_cell.angle_beta   90.00
_cell.angle_gamma   90.00
#
_symmetry.space_group_name_H-M   'P 1'
#
loop_
_entity.id
_entity.type
_entity.pdbx_description
1 polymer ?
#
loop_
_entity_poly.entity_id
_entity_poly.type
_entity_poly.pdbx_seq_one_letter_code
_entity_poly.pdbx_strand_id
1 'polypeptide(L)'
;MSQQPTFRAYSSPQALGKAVRKVKKSFPSSPRIKQAVMEKLASQIGLLIPSTKPQKKNGLSVKDFYYRDDVSRQLPGKKRCKVYSKYRDQ
;
A
#
# COMPACT_ATOMS: atom_id res chain seq x y z
N MET A 1 -25.84 -20.21 -21.49
CA MET A 1 -25.03 -19.93 -20.29
C MET A 1 -23.81 -20.85 -20.32
N SER A 2 -22.68 -20.39 -20.86
CA SER A 2 -21.44 -21.18 -20.92
C SER A 2 -20.77 -21.19 -19.55
N GLN A 3 -20.76 -22.33 -18.87
CA GLN A 3 -20.03 -22.51 -17.62
C GLN A 3 -18.52 -22.53 -17.92
N GLN A 4 -17.80 -21.51 -17.48
CA GLN A 4 -16.33 -21.52 -17.49
C GLN A 4 -15.86 -22.60 -16.50
N PRO A 5 -14.95 -23.52 -16.87
CA PRO A 5 -14.40 -24.48 -15.92
C PRO A 5 -13.57 -23.73 -14.89
N THR A 6 -14.12 -23.56 -13.69
CA THR A 6 -13.35 -23.06 -12.55
C THR A 6 -12.42 -24.18 -12.10
N PHE A 7 -11.21 -24.23 -12.69
CA PHE A 7 -10.20 -25.20 -12.29
C PHE A 7 -9.76 -24.90 -10.85
N ARG A 8 -10.34 -25.62 -9.90
CA ARG A 8 -9.94 -25.53 -8.49
C ARG A 8 -8.68 -26.38 -8.33
N ALA A 9 -7.55 -25.71 -8.04
CA ALA A 9 -6.29 -26.39 -7.75
C ALA A 9 -6.39 -27.41 -6.60
N TYR A 10 -7.39 -27.25 -5.72
CA TYR A 10 -7.71 -28.20 -4.65
C TYR A 10 -9.21 -28.51 -4.67
N SER A 11 -9.54 -29.78 -4.42
CA SER A 11 -10.93 -30.28 -4.40
C SER A 11 -11.76 -29.70 -3.26
N SER A 12 -11.15 -29.34 -2.12
CA SER A 12 -11.83 -28.77 -0.96
C SER A 12 -10.96 -27.83 -0.13
N PRO A 13 -11.55 -26.92 0.68
CA PRO A 13 -10.80 -26.09 1.62
C PRO A 13 -9.97 -26.91 2.62
N GLN A 14 -10.46 -28.10 3.00
CA GLN A 14 -9.74 -29.01 3.89
C GLN A 14 -8.48 -29.56 3.23
N ALA A 15 -8.53 -29.89 1.93
CA ALA A 15 -7.37 -30.33 1.17
C ALA A 15 -6.29 -29.24 1.11
N LEU A 16 -6.70 -27.99 0.86
CA LEU A 16 -5.79 -26.82 0.93
C LEU A 16 -5.16 -26.69 2.32
N GLY A 17 -5.97 -26.75 3.38
CA GLY A 17 -5.47 -26.65 4.76
C GLY A 17 -4.44 -27.72 5.11
N LYS A 18 -4.64 -28.97 4.64
CA LYS A 18 -3.66 -30.06 4.80
C LYS A 18 -2.36 -29.78 4.05
N ALA A 19 -2.44 -29.30 2.81
CA ALA A 19 -1.26 -28.93 2.04
C ALA A 19 -0.47 -27.80 2.72
N VAL A 20 -1.15 -26.74 3.15
CA VAL A 20 -0.52 -25.62 3.87
C VAL A 20 0.17 -26.09 5.15
N ARG A 21 -0.48 -26.95 5.96
CA ARG A 21 0.13 -27.49 7.18
C ARG A 21 1.42 -28.27 6.94
N LYS A 22 1.51 -29.02 5.84
CA LYS A 22 2.73 -29.77 5.47
C LYS A 22 3.88 -28.82 5.15
N VAL A 23 3.63 -27.81 4.31
CA VAL A 23 4.68 -26.87 3.87
C VAL A 23 5.05 -25.86 4.95
N LYS A 24 4.10 -25.46 5.83
CA LYS A 24 4.36 -24.46 6.87
C LYS A 24 5.53 -24.84 7.80
N LYS A 25 5.75 -26.15 8.04
CA LYS A 25 6.84 -26.65 8.88
C LYS A 25 8.24 -26.45 8.26
N SER A 26 8.33 -26.45 6.93
CA SER A 26 9.59 -26.25 6.22
C SER A 26 9.91 -24.77 5.98
N PHE A 27 8.98 -23.85 6.28
CA PHE A 27 9.24 -22.42 6.14
C PHE A 27 10.14 -21.90 7.26
N PRO A 28 11.07 -20.98 6.94
CA PRO A 28 11.87 -20.30 7.94
C PRO A 28 11.00 -19.57 8.97
N SER A 29 11.45 -19.57 10.22
CA SER A 29 10.79 -18.87 11.33
C SER A 29 10.92 -17.35 11.20
N SER A 30 12.09 -16.88 10.75
CA SER A 30 12.39 -15.45 10.59
C SER A 30 11.46 -14.78 9.57
N PRO A 31 10.79 -13.67 9.94
CA PRO A 31 9.83 -13.00 9.07
C PRO A 31 10.47 -12.46 7.79
N ARG A 32 11.70 -11.93 7.87
CA ARG A 32 12.43 -11.38 6.72
C ARG A 32 12.76 -12.46 5.69
N ILE A 33 13.23 -13.61 6.18
CA ILE A 33 13.60 -14.74 5.31
C ILE A 33 12.34 -15.35 4.69
N LYS A 34 11.26 -15.48 5.47
CA LYS A 34 9.97 -15.96 4.95
C LYS A 34 9.45 -15.09 3.81
N GLN A 35 9.55 -13.76 3.93
CA GLN A 35 9.16 -12.84 2.87
C GLN A 35 9.99 -13.07 1.59
N ALA A 36 11.33 -13.10 1.72
CA ALA A 36 12.21 -13.30 0.56
C ALA A 36 11.96 -14.65 -0.15
N VAL A 37 11.72 -15.72 0.60
CA VAL A 37 11.38 -17.03 0.01
C VAL A 37 10.04 -16.97 -0.73
N MET A 38 9.02 -16.33 -0.16
CA MET A 38 7.72 -16.18 -0.81
C MET A 38 7.80 -15.33 -2.09
N GLU A 39 8.54 -14.23 -2.06
CA GLU A 39 8.78 -13.38 -3.25
C GLU A 39 9.47 -14.16 -4.37
N LYS A 40 10.49 -14.97 -4.02
CA LYS A 40 11.18 -15.83 -4.99
C LYS A 40 10.25 -16.88 -5.59
N LEU A 41 9.46 -17.58 -4.76
CA LEU A 41 8.50 -18.59 -5.23
C LEU A 41 7.41 -17.99 -6.10
N ALA A 42 6.85 -16.84 -5.70
CA ALA A 42 5.85 -16.13 -6.49
C ALA A 42 6.41 -15.70 -7.86
N SER A 43 7.66 -15.26 -7.90
CA SER A 43 8.36 -14.91 -9.15
C SER A 43 8.50 -16.12 -10.07
N GLN A 44 8.86 -17.28 -9.53
CA GLN A 44 9.00 -18.53 -10.31
C GLN A 44 7.68 -19.03 -10.89
N ILE A 45 6.57 -18.87 -10.16
CA ILE A 45 5.24 -19.32 -10.59
C ILE A 45 4.56 -18.26 -11.47
N GLY A 46 5.18 -17.09 -11.67
CA GLY A 46 4.58 -15.98 -12.43
C GLY A 46 3.41 -15.31 -11.70
N LEU A 47 3.30 -15.52 -10.38
CA LEU A 47 2.30 -14.89 -9.52
C LEU A 47 2.78 -13.58 -8.90
N LEU A 48 4.01 -13.16 -9.22
CA LEU A 48 4.55 -11.89 -8.74
C LEU A 48 3.78 -10.74 -9.39
N ILE A 49 2.71 -10.32 -8.72
CA ILE A 49 2.10 -9.02 -8.95
C ILE A 49 3.16 -8.00 -8.53
N PRO A 50 3.62 -7.10 -9.42
CA PRO A 50 4.58 -6.07 -9.04
C PRO A 50 4.07 -5.38 -7.79
N SER A 51 4.91 -5.32 -6.76
CA SER A 51 4.57 -4.72 -5.48
C SER A 51 4.07 -3.30 -5.75
N THR A 52 2.76 -3.13 -5.79
CA THR A 52 2.12 -1.87 -5.46
C THR A 52 2.36 -1.73 -3.98
N LYS A 53 3.59 -1.35 -3.60
CA LYS A 53 3.81 -0.63 -2.35
C LYS A 53 2.65 0.36 -2.34
N PRO A 54 1.79 0.39 -1.31
CA PRO A 54 0.84 1.48 -1.24
C PRO A 54 1.71 2.72 -1.41
N GLN A 55 1.49 3.49 -2.50
CA GLN A 55 2.09 4.79 -2.60
C GLN A 55 1.85 5.38 -1.23
N LYS A 56 2.92 5.72 -0.50
CA LYS A 56 2.78 6.44 0.75
C LYS A 56 1.76 7.50 0.40
N LYS A 57 0.56 7.45 0.98
CA LYS A 57 -0.37 8.55 0.85
C LYS A 57 0.50 9.70 1.33
N ASN A 58 0.83 10.61 0.43
CA ASN A 58 1.64 11.77 0.73
C ASN A 58 0.80 12.57 1.72
N GLY A 59 0.78 12.16 2.98
CA GLY A 59 0.30 12.93 4.09
C GLY A 59 1.18 14.15 4.01
N LEU A 60 0.58 15.26 3.57
CA LEU A 60 1.30 16.51 3.43
C LEU A 60 2.08 16.72 4.71
N SER A 61 3.38 16.99 4.55
CA SER A 61 4.19 17.42 5.68
C SER A 61 3.44 18.56 6.35
N VAL A 62 3.46 18.62 7.68
CA VAL A 62 2.83 19.71 8.44
C VAL A 62 3.30 21.07 7.90
N LYS A 63 4.56 21.15 7.44
CA LYS A 63 5.09 22.31 6.73
C LYS A 63 4.30 22.60 5.44
N ASP A 64 4.12 21.62 4.57
CA ASP A 64 3.41 21.78 3.29
C ASP A 64 1.96 22.22 3.48
N PHE A 65 1.30 21.81 4.57
CA PHE A 65 -0.05 22.27 4.93
C PHE A 65 -0.06 23.76 5.32
N TYR A 66 0.92 24.22 6.09
CA TYR A 66 0.97 25.62 6.54
C TYR A 66 1.52 26.60 5.49
N TYR A 67 2.22 26.13 4.46
CA TYR A 67 2.74 26.98 3.36
C TYR A 67 1.85 27.00 2.12
N ARG A 68 0.67 26.38 2.18
CA ARG A 68 -0.34 26.40 1.12
C ARG A 68 -0.95 27.79 0.94
N ASP A 69 -1.00 28.25 -0.31
CA ASP A 69 -1.59 29.55 -0.68
C ASP A 69 -3.13 29.56 -0.58
N ASP A 70 -3.76 28.39 -0.63
CA ASP A 70 -5.21 28.18 -0.46
C ASP A 70 -5.67 28.29 1.01
N VAL A 71 -4.74 28.27 1.97
CA VAL A 71 -5.06 28.40 3.40
C VAL A 71 -4.84 29.83 3.86
N SER A 72 -5.93 30.58 3.99
CA SER A 72 -5.91 31.93 4.58
C SER A 72 -5.49 31.87 6.05
N ARG A 73 -4.43 32.60 6.41
CA ARG A 73 -3.93 32.68 7.79
C ARG A 73 -4.33 34.00 8.45
N GLN A 74 -4.91 33.91 9.64
CA GLN A 74 -5.06 35.04 10.55
C GLN A 74 -3.87 35.02 11.52
N LEU A 75 -3.04 36.06 11.47
CA LEU A 75 -1.90 36.16 12.39
C LEU A 75 -2.43 36.35 13.82
N PRO A 76 -1.83 35.67 14.82
CA PRO A 76 -2.21 35.87 16.22
C PRO A 76 -2.11 37.36 16.57
N GLY A 77 -3.19 37.92 17.13
CA GLY A 77 -3.29 39.34 17.47
C GLY A 77 -3.81 40.27 16.37
N LYS A 78 -4.11 39.78 15.14
CA LYS A 78 -4.71 40.61 14.08
C LYS A 78 -6.14 40.17 13.76
N LYS A 79 -7.08 41.13 13.75
CA LYS A 79 -8.52 40.91 13.49
C LYS A 79 -8.88 40.75 11.99
N ARG A 80 -7.92 40.79 11.07
CA ARG A 80 -8.15 40.64 9.63
C ARG A 80 -7.21 39.62 9.01
N CYS A 81 -7.77 38.67 8.26
CA CYS A 81 -7.02 37.75 7.41
C CYS A 81 -6.30 38.55 6.31
N LYS A 82 -4.97 38.41 6.20
CA LYS A 82 -4.23 38.93 5.05
C LYS A 82 -4.01 37.79 4.07
N VAL A 83 -4.64 37.88 2.90
CA VAL A 83 -4.34 37.01 1.76
C VAL A 83 -3.00 37.49 1.19
N TYR A 84 -1.96 36.68 1.33
CA TYR A 84 -0.67 36.94 0.69
C TYR A 84 -0.71 36.33 -0.71
N SER A 85 -1.20 37.08 -1.69
CA SER A 85 -0.96 36.74 -3.10
C SER A 85 0.47 37.13 -3.43
N LYS A 86 1.29 36.16 -3.85
CA LYS A 86 2.68 36.39 -4.28
C LYS A 86 2.81 37.23 -5.56
N TYR A 87 1.71 37.66 -6.18
CA TYR A 87 1.67 38.40 -7.45
C TYR A 87 0.95 39.75 -7.30
N ARG A 88 1.41 40.61 -6.39
CA ARG A 88 0.85 41.97 -6.24
C ARG A 88 1.78 43.10 -6.71
N ASP A 89 2.94 42.74 -7.24
CA ASP A 89 3.93 43.69 -7.76
C ASP A 89 4.44 43.23 -9.15
N GLN A 90 3.53 43.06 -10.11
CA GLN A 90 3.81 43.15 -11.54
C GLN A 90 2.86 44.16 -12.18
#